data_AF-A0A523J5M5-F1
#
_entry.id   AF-A0A523J5M5-F1
#
_cell.length_a   1.000
_cell.length_b   1.000
_cell.length_c   1.000
_cell.angle_alpha   90.00
_cell.angle_beta   90.00
_cell.angle_gamma   90.00
#
_symmetry.space_group_name_H-M   'P 1'
#
loop_
_entity.id
_entity.type
_entity.pdbx_description
1 polymer ?
#
loop_
_entity_poly.entity_id
_entity_poly.type
_entity_poly.pdbx_seq_one_letter_code
_entity_poly.pdbx_strand_id
1 'polypeptide(L)'
;MKIFFSRIKAKTFKILTIVFCSTGDLLIVAYLWDLFSDYGLFEKALKLGFPGHREFLDEEFKRQLFLVNLKSLKILLGLYLIFHIFHYICFYLNKKFAYIYLKIMVWVAGPGIILAGLSYAGKGNLIQHLLLPQGLLYLFVGMGMLYFPYKPKEN
;
A
#
# COMPACT_ATOMS: atom_id res chain seq x y z
N MET A 1 -1.73 -24.68 7.30
CA MET A 1 -0.62 -23.68 7.22
C MET A 1 0.71 -24.17 7.77
N LYS A 2 0.83 -24.71 9.00
CA LYS A 2 2.13 -25.18 9.54
C LYS A 2 2.85 -26.18 8.62
N ILE A 3 2.10 -27.14 8.06
CA ILE A 3 2.62 -28.14 7.10
C ILE A 3 3.07 -27.51 5.77
N PHE A 4 2.47 -26.38 5.38
CA PHE A 4 2.85 -25.67 4.16
C PHE A 4 4.14 -24.88 4.38
N PHE A 5 4.20 -24.07 5.45
CA PHE A 5 5.39 -23.28 5.76
C PHE A 5 6.60 -24.13 6.17
N SER A 6 6.40 -25.32 6.74
CA SER A 6 7.51 -26.24 7.07
C SER A 6 8.28 -26.73 5.83
N ARG A 7 7.70 -26.64 4.63
CA ARG A 7 8.35 -26.99 3.37
C ARG A 7 9.11 -25.80 2.74
N ILE A 8 8.99 -24.60 3.30
CA ILE A 8 9.61 -23.38 2.77
C ILE A 8 10.86 -23.06 3.58
N LYS A 9 11.98 -22.82 2.90
CA LYS A 9 13.23 -22.36 3.55
C LYS A 9 13.08 -20.89 3.99
N ALA A 10 13.66 -20.53 5.13
CA ALA A 10 13.61 -19.17 5.66
C ALA A 10 14.11 -18.10 4.67
N LYS A 11 15.15 -18.40 3.89
CA LYS A 11 15.66 -17.50 2.82
C LYS A 11 14.64 -17.30 1.71
N THR A 12 13.96 -18.36 1.28
CA THR A 12 12.89 -18.30 0.27
C THR A 12 11.72 -17.48 0.79
N PHE A 13 11.28 -17.71 2.04
CA PHE A 13 10.23 -16.93 2.65
C PHE A 13 10.58 -15.43 2.71
N LYS A 14 11.81 -15.09 3.10
CA LYS A 14 12.30 -13.70 3.12
C LYS A 14 12.22 -13.04 1.74
N ILE A 15 12.56 -13.75 0.67
CA ILE A 15 12.42 -13.23 -0.71
C ILE A 15 10.95 -13.06 -1.09
N LEU A 16 10.10 -14.05 -0.80
CA LEU A 16 8.66 -13.97 -1.06
C LEU A 16 8.00 -12.81 -0.32
N THR A 17 8.37 -12.56 0.94
CA THR A 17 7.93 -11.38 1.71
C THR A 17 8.25 -10.10 0.97
N ILE A 18 9.50 -9.93 0.51
CA ILE A 18 9.90 -8.71 -0.21
C ILE A 18 9.11 -8.58 -1.52
N VAL A 19 8.99 -9.65 -2.30
CA VAL A 19 8.26 -9.62 -3.58
C VAL A 19 6.78 -9.29 -3.38
N PHE A 20 6.11 -9.98 -2.46
CA PHE A 20 4.67 -9.77 -2.20
C PHE A 20 4.40 -8.40 -1.57
N CYS A 21 5.27 -7.91 -0.69
CA CYS A 21 5.08 -6.57 -0.15
C CYS A 21 5.38 -5.48 -1.18
N SER A 22 6.45 -5.63 -1.98
CA SER A 22 6.80 -4.64 -3.03
C SER A 22 5.75 -4.55 -4.13
N THR A 23 5.19 -5.69 -4.56
CA THR A 23 4.08 -5.72 -5.53
C THR A 23 2.84 -5.03 -4.98
N GLY A 24 2.55 -5.21 -3.70
CA GLY A 24 1.47 -4.50 -3.04
C GLY A 24 1.70 -3.00 -2.93
N ASP A 25 2.92 -2.55 -2.66
CA ASP A 25 3.24 -1.12 -2.64
C ASP A 25 3.02 -0.47 -4.02
N LEU A 26 3.46 -1.14 -5.09
CA LEU A 26 3.23 -0.66 -6.46
C LEU A 26 1.74 -0.60 -6.79
N LEU A 27 0.97 -1.60 -6.35
CA LEU A 27 -0.47 -1.62 -6.53
C LEU A 27 -1.17 -0.49 -5.75
N ILE A 28 -0.77 -0.25 -4.50
CA ILE A 28 -1.29 0.85 -3.68
C ILE A 28 -0.96 2.19 -4.31
N VAL A 29 0.27 2.37 -4.81
CA VAL A 29 0.68 3.59 -5.52
C VAL A 29 -0.17 3.81 -6.77
N ALA A 30 -0.38 2.76 -7.58
CA ALA A 30 -1.23 2.83 -8.76
C ALA A 30 -2.69 3.16 -8.40
N TYR A 31 -3.22 2.54 -7.35
CA TYR A 31 -4.57 2.78 -6.85
C TYR A 31 -4.75 4.22 -6.34
N LEU A 32 -3.81 4.73 -5.52
CA LEU A 32 -3.86 6.09 -5.01
C LEU A 32 -3.70 7.11 -6.13
N TRP A 33 -2.84 6.84 -7.10
CA TRP A 33 -2.71 7.70 -8.27
C TRP A 33 -4.02 7.76 -9.07
N ASP A 34 -4.60 6.61 -9.41
CA ASP A 34 -5.88 6.52 -10.13
C ASP A 34 -7.00 7.28 -9.39
N LEU A 35 -7.07 7.13 -8.07
CA LEU A 35 -8.09 7.79 -7.25
C LEU A 35 -7.90 9.32 -7.17
N PHE A 36 -6.68 9.80 -6.89
CA PHE A 36 -6.42 11.21 -6.59
C PHE A 36 -5.98 12.04 -7.80
N SER A 37 -5.78 11.42 -8.96
CA SER A 37 -5.54 12.11 -10.24
C SER A 37 -6.80 12.34 -11.07
N ASP A 38 -7.98 12.00 -10.54
CA ASP A 38 -9.26 12.33 -11.17
C ASP A 38 -9.70 13.77 -10.78
N TYR A 39 -9.73 14.66 -11.78
CA TYR A 39 -10.16 16.05 -11.57
C TYR A 39 -11.63 16.17 -11.15
N GLY A 40 -12.50 15.30 -11.67
CA GLY A 40 -13.92 15.31 -11.34
C GLY A 40 -14.18 14.88 -9.88
N LEU A 41 -13.42 13.90 -9.38
CA LEU A 41 -13.46 13.51 -7.97
C LEU A 41 -12.90 14.62 -7.08
N PHE A 42 -11.78 15.24 -7.49
CA PHE A 42 -11.23 16.41 -6.81
C PHE A 42 -12.26 17.54 -6.70
N GLU A 43 -12.95 17.88 -7.80
CA GLU A 43 -13.95 18.95 -7.80
C GLU A 43 -15.15 18.62 -6.90
N LYS A 44 -15.60 17.35 -6.88
CA LYS A 44 -16.64 16.87 -5.97
C LYS A 44 -16.20 16.99 -4.50
N ALA A 45 -14.97 16.60 -4.19
CA ALA A 45 -14.41 16.71 -2.84
C ALA A 45 -14.31 18.17 -2.39
N LEU A 46 -13.87 19.08 -3.29
CA LEU A 46 -13.81 20.51 -3.04
C LEU A 46 -15.19 21.10 -2.72
N LYS A 47 -16.22 20.70 -3.48
CA LYS A 47 -17.62 21.13 -3.25
C LYS A 47 -18.16 20.65 -1.90
N LEU A 48 -17.78 19.46 -1.44
CA LEU A 48 -18.17 18.93 -0.13
C LEU A 48 -17.44 19.64 1.02
N GLY A 49 -16.17 20.01 0.83
CA GLY A 49 -15.37 20.68 1.85
C GLY A 49 -15.70 22.15 2.06
N PHE A 50 -16.21 22.83 1.02
CA PHE A 50 -16.55 24.26 1.05
C PHE A 50 -18.01 24.52 0.63
N PRO A 51 -19.01 24.01 1.38
CA PRO A 51 -20.41 24.23 1.04
C PRO A 51 -20.73 25.74 1.11
N GLY A 52 -21.25 26.29 0.01
CA GLY A 52 -21.71 27.69 -0.05
C GLY A 52 -20.71 28.70 -0.61
N HIS A 53 -19.45 28.33 -0.84
CA HIS A 53 -18.43 29.26 -1.40
C HIS A 53 -18.25 29.05 -2.91
N ARG A 54 -19.34 29.18 -3.67
CA ARG A 54 -19.35 28.92 -5.13
C ARG A 54 -18.63 29.99 -5.95
N GLU A 55 -18.47 31.20 -5.42
CA GLU A 55 -18.02 32.37 -6.17
C GLU A 55 -16.50 32.66 -6.03
N PHE A 56 -15.82 32.05 -5.04
CA PHE A 56 -14.40 32.33 -4.77
C PHE A 56 -13.42 31.35 -5.44
N LEU A 57 -13.92 30.27 -6.04
CA LEU A 57 -13.09 29.25 -6.68
C LEU A 57 -13.36 29.29 -8.18
N ASP A 58 -12.76 30.27 -8.86
CA ASP A 58 -12.77 30.28 -10.31
C ASP A 58 -12.07 29.01 -10.85
N GLU A 59 -12.35 28.67 -12.11
CA GLU A 59 -11.82 27.43 -12.71
C GLU A 59 -10.30 27.43 -12.80
N GLU A 60 -9.67 28.60 -12.90
CA GLU A 60 -8.22 28.72 -12.89
C GLU A 60 -7.63 28.35 -11.52
N PHE A 61 -8.20 28.87 -10.43
CA PHE A 61 -7.77 28.52 -9.07
C PHE A 61 -7.97 27.03 -8.79
N LYS A 62 -9.11 26.44 -9.18
CA LYS A 62 -9.34 24.99 -9.05
C LYS A 62 -8.28 24.18 -9.80
N ARG A 63 -7.93 24.58 -11.03
CA ARG A 63 -6.89 23.90 -11.82
C ARG A 63 -5.52 24.01 -11.16
N GLN A 64 -5.15 25.19 -10.67
CA GLN A 64 -3.89 25.40 -9.97
C GLN A 64 -3.81 24.57 -8.69
N LEU A 65 -4.89 24.56 -7.89
CA LEU A 65 -4.98 23.75 -6.67
C LEU A 65 -4.88 22.25 -7.00
N PHE A 66 -5.52 21.79 -8.07
CA PHE A 66 -5.39 20.42 -8.53
C PHE A 66 -3.97 20.07 -8.98
N LEU A 67 -3.27 20.97 -9.68
CA LEU A 67 -1.87 20.77 -10.04
C LEU A 67 -0.96 20.68 -8.80
N VAL A 68 -1.23 21.47 -7.76
CA VAL A 68 -0.54 21.36 -6.47
C VAL A 68 -0.82 20.02 -5.81
N ASN A 69 -2.08 19.54 -5.85
CA ASN A 69 -2.45 18.21 -5.37
C ASN A 69 -1.68 17.11 -6.11
N LEU A 70 -1.64 17.14 -7.45
CA LEU A 70 -0.90 16.15 -8.25
C LEU A 70 0.60 16.13 -7.96
N LYS A 71 1.22 17.31 -7.84
CA LYS A 71 2.65 17.41 -7.50
C LYS A 71 2.93 16.88 -6.10
N SER A 72 2.10 17.23 -5.13
CA SER A 72 2.21 16.75 -3.75
C SER A 72 2.01 15.24 -3.66
N LEU A 73 0.99 14.71 -4.36
CA LEU A 73 0.74 13.27 -4.46
C LEU A 73 1.94 12.53 -5.04
N LYS A 74 2.51 13.02 -6.14
CA LYS A 74 3.70 12.41 -6.75
C LYS A 74 4.88 12.33 -5.78
N ILE A 75 5.14 13.41 -5.02
CA ILE A 75 6.21 13.45 -4.02
C ILE A 75 5.91 12.46 -2.89
N LEU A 76 4.68 12.44 -2.37
CA LEU A 76 4.26 11.53 -1.30
C LEU A 76 4.42 10.06 -1.71
N LEU A 77 3.95 9.70 -2.90
CA LEU A 77 4.07 8.33 -3.43
C LEU A 77 5.54 7.94 -3.67
N GLY A 78 6.37 8.88 -4.12
CA GLY A 78 7.82 8.66 -4.24
C GLY A 78 8.49 8.40 -2.88
N LEU A 79 8.20 9.23 -1.88
CA LEU A 79 8.72 9.05 -0.52
C LEU A 79 8.24 7.75 0.12
N TYR A 80 6.97 7.39 -0.10
CA TYR A 80 6.39 6.11 0.31
C TYR A 80 7.19 4.93 -0.24
N LEU A 81 7.48 4.90 -1.56
CA LEU A 81 8.28 3.82 -2.15
C LEU A 81 9.69 3.76 -1.58
N ILE A 82 10.37 4.91 -1.42
CA ILE A 82 11.72 4.97 -0.84
C ILE A 82 11.72 4.42 0.59
N PHE A 83 10.73 4.80 1.40
CA PHE A 83 10.57 4.32 2.77
C PHE A 83 10.40 2.79 2.83
N HIS A 84 9.61 2.21 1.94
CA HIS A 84 9.40 0.77 1.87
C HIS A 84 10.65 0.02 1.38
N ILE A 85 11.33 0.53 0.34
CA ILE A 85 12.60 -0.03 -0.15
C ILE A 85 13.64 -0.10 0.97
N PHE A 86 13.77 0.97 1.76
CA PHE A 86 14.65 0.98 2.93
C PHE A 86 14.31 -0.15 3.91
N HIS A 87 13.02 -0.34 4.21
CA HIS A 87 12.58 -1.43 5.09
C HIS A 87 12.85 -2.81 4.49
N TYR A 88 12.73 -3.01 3.18
CA TYR A 88 13.06 -4.28 2.52
C TYR A 88 14.55 -4.60 2.59
N ILE A 89 15.41 -3.60 2.37
CA ILE A 89 16.86 -3.76 2.52
C ILE A 89 17.18 -4.15 3.98
N CYS A 90 16.65 -3.42 4.96
CA CYS A 90 16.87 -3.71 6.37
C CYS A 90 16.30 -5.08 6.80
N PHE A 91 15.15 -5.49 6.27
CA PHE A 91 14.58 -6.81 6.50
C PHE A 91 15.45 -7.91 5.90
N TYR A 92 15.97 -7.70 4.69
CA TYR A 92 16.91 -8.64 4.05
C TYR A 92 18.16 -8.83 4.92
N LEU A 93 18.71 -7.70 5.42
CA LEU A 93 19.83 -7.64 6.37
C LEU A 93 19.49 -8.13 7.78
N ASN A 94 18.29 -8.65 8.02
CA ASN A 94 17.84 -9.23 9.28
C ASN A 94 17.80 -8.22 10.45
N LYS A 95 17.39 -6.98 10.20
CA LYS A 95 17.21 -5.97 11.25
C LYS A 95 15.86 -6.13 11.96
N LYS A 96 15.88 -6.12 13.30
CA LYS A 96 14.69 -6.32 14.14
C LYS A 96 13.56 -5.32 13.87
N PHE A 97 13.90 -4.03 13.75
CA PHE A 97 12.89 -2.98 13.53
C PHE A 97 12.14 -3.19 12.20
N ALA A 98 12.85 -3.58 11.13
CA ALA A 98 12.25 -3.83 9.82
C ALA A 98 11.32 -5.06 9.85
N TYR A 99 11.69 -6.09 10.62
CA TYR A 99 10.81 -7.22 10.87
C TYR A 99 9.52 -6.79 11.59
N ILE A 100 9.61 -5.99 12.65
CA ILE A 100 8.44 -5.52 13.39
C ILE A 100 7.56 -4.65 12.48
N TYR A 101 8.17 -3.73 11.75
CA TYR A 101 7.48 -2.86 10.78
C TYR A 101 6.71 -3.68 9.75
N LEU A 102 7.35 -4.61 9.04
CA LEU A 102 6.67 -5.44 8.04
C LEU A 102 5.56 -6.28 8.67
N LYS A 103 5.78 -6.83 9.88
CA LYS A 103 4.75 -7.60 10.59
C LYS A 103 3.52 -6.74 10.86
N ILE A 104 3.69 -5.52 11.39
CA ILE A 104 2.57 -4.61 11.64
C ILE A 104 1.89 -4.24 10.32
N MET A 105 2.68 -3.86 9.32
CA MET A 105 2.17 -3.46 8.01
C MET A 105 1.27 -4.54 7.42
N VAL A 106 1.72 -5.79 7.31
CA VAL A 106 0.91 -6.83 6.65
C VAL A 106 -0.35 -7.21 7.43
N TRP A 107 -0.34 -7.07 8.76
CA TRP A 107 -1.51 -7.32 9.61
C TRP A 107 -2.53 -6.19 9.59
N VAL A 108 -2.10 -4.95 9.33
CA VAL A 108 -3.00 -3.80 9.15
C VAL A 108 -3.47 -3.70 7.70
N ALA A 109 -2.54 -3.72 6.75
CA ALA A 109 -2.79 -3.57 5.33
C ALA A 109 -3.55 -4.77 4.75
N GLY A 110 -3.28 -6.00 5.17
CA GLY A 110 -3.96 -7.19 4.66
C GLY A 110 -5.49 -7.10 4.75
N PRO A 111 -6.07 -6.98 5.95
CA PRO A 111 -7.52 -6.80 6.10
C PRO A 111 -8.05 -5.53 5.42
N GLY A 112 -7.35 -4.40 5.57
CA GLY A 112 -7.78 -3.13 4.98
C GLY A 112 -7.89 -3.18 3.46
N ILE A 113 -6.91 -3.81 2.79
CA ILE A 113 -6.86 -3.94 1.34
C ILE A 113 -7.86 -4.98 0.83
N ILE A 114 -8.12 -6.05 1.59
CA ILE A 114 -9.22 -6.98 1.28
C ILE A 114 -10.56 -6.24 1.29
N LEU A 115 -10.84 -5.49 2.35
CA LEU A 115 -12.09 -4.72 2.46
C LEU A 115 -12.22 -3.68 1.35
N ALA A 116 -11.11 -2.99 1.01
CA ALA A 116 -11.09 -2.08 -0.13
C ALA A 116 -11.40 -2.80 -1.45
N GLY A 117 -10.75 -3.92 -1.74
CA GLY A 117 -11.02 -4.71 -2.94
C GLY A 117 -12.45 -5.23 -3.02
N LEU A 118 -13.02 -5.69 -1.90
CA LEU A 118 -14.42 -6.14 -1.83
C LEU A 118 -15.42 -5.01 -2.07
N SER A 119 -15.09 -3.76 -1.73
CA SER A 119 -15.97 -2.62 -2.01
C SER A 119 -16.18 -2.35 -3.51
N TYR A 120 -15.28 -2.90 -4.34
CA TYR A 120 -15.31 -2.87 -5.80
C TYR A 120 -15.80 -4.20 -6.42
N ALA A 121 -16.40 -5.10 -5.64
CA ALA A 121 -16.95 -6.33 -6.19
C ALA A 121 -18.05 -6.01 -7.24
N GLY A 122 -17.85 -6.47 -8.47
CA GLY A 122 -18.78 -6.26 -9.58
C GLY A 122 -18.77 -4.86 -10.19
N LYS A 123 -17.89 -3.96 -9.72
CA LYS A 123 -17.75 -2.59 -10.25
C LYS A 123 -16.31 -2.10 -10.06
N GLY A 124 -15.67 -1.60 -11.11
CA GLY A 124 -14.34 -1.00 -10.98
C GLY A 124 -13.37 -1.43 -12.06
N ASN A 125 -12.17 -0.88 -12.01
CA ASN A 125 -11.11 -1.18 -12.96
C ASN A 125 -10.21 -2.33 -12.47
N LEU A 126 -9.26 -2.74 -13.31
CA LEU A 126 -8.35 -3.84 -12.99
C LEU A 126 -7.56 -3.61 -11.69
N ILE A 127 -7.06 -2.39 -11.46
CA ILE A 127 -6.26 -2.04 -10.27
C ILE A 127 -7.07 -2.28 -9.00
N GLN A 128 -8.33 -1.83 -8.98
CA GLN A 128 -9.24 -1.99 -7.84
C GLN A 128 -9.52 -3.47 -7.54
N HIS A 129 -9.70 -4.31 -8.57
CA HIS A 129 -9.90 -5.74 -8.40
C HIS A 129 -8.66 -6.49 -7.93
N LEU A 130 -7.46 -6.01 -8.30
CA LEU A 130 -6.18 -6.59 -7.83
C LEU A 130 -5.92 -6.36 -6.34
N LEU A 131 -6.62 -5.41 -5.69
CA LEU A 131 -6.48 -5.17 -4.24
C LEU A 131 -6.83 -6.44 -3.45
N LEU A 132 -7.94 -7.11 -3.78
CA LEU A 132 -8.37 -8.30 -3.04
C LEU A 132 -7.30 -9.42 -2.99
N PRO A 133 -6.77 -9.93 -4.12
CA PRO A 133 -5.72 -10.94 -4.08
C PRO A 133 -4.44 -10.41 -3.42
N GLN A 134 -4.10 -9.13 -3.57
CA GLN A 134 -2.95 -8.55 -2.88
C GLN A 134 -3.11 -8.55 -1.35
N GLY A 135 -4.30 -8.24 -0.85
CA GLY A 135 -4.61 -8.32 0.57
C GLY A 135 -4.47 -9.74 1.13
N LEU A 136 -4.83 -10.77 0.35
CA LEU A 136 -4.57 -12.17 0.69
C LEU A 136 -3.07 -12.51 0.71
N LEU A 137 -2.28 -11.96 -0.21
CA LEU A 137 -0.82 -12.10 -0.18
C LEU A 137 -0.21 -11.47 1.07
N TYR A 138 -0.69 -10.30 1.51
CA TYR A 138 -0.27 -9.70 2.77
C TYR A 138 -0.61 -10.59 3.96
N LEU A 139 -1.82 -11.15 4.03
CA LEU A 139 -2.16 -12.11 5.09
C LEU A 139 -1.29 -13.36 5.05
N PHE A 140 -0.98 -13.89 3.86
CA PHE A 140 -0.05 -15.00 3.70
C PHE A 140 1.33 -14.66 4.28
N VAL A 141 1.86 -13.48 3.99
CA VAL A 141 3.12 -12.99 4.57
C VAL A 141 3.00 -12.87 6.09
N GLY A 142 1.92 -12.28 6.61
CA GLY A 142 1.68 -12.12 8.04
C GLY A 142 1.67 -13.45 8.79
N MET A 143 1.02 -14.47 8.23
CA MET A 143 1.02 -15.83 8.77
C MET A 143 2.39 -16.49 8.69
N GLY A 144 3.11 -16.29 7.59
CA GLY A 144 4.48 -16.78 7.45
C GLY A 144 5.44 -16.14 8.46
N MET A 145 5.30 -14.85 8.77
CA MET A 145 6.10 -14.19 9.80
C MET A 145 5.82 -14.75 11.21
N LEU A 146 4.59 -15.21 11.50
CA LEU A 146 4.35 -15.93 12.76
C LEU A 146 5.11 -17.27 12.82
N TYR A 147 5.32 -17.92 11.68
CA TYR A 147 6.05 -19.19 11.59
C TYR A 147 7.58 -19.00 11.55
N PHE A 148 8.06 -17.92 10.93
CA PHE A 148 9.48 -17.55 10.85
C PHE A 148 9.77 -16.33 11.75
N PRO A 149 9.76 -16.50 13.08
CA PRO A 149 10.01 -15.39 14.00
C PRO A 149 11.41 -14.82 13.82
N TYR A 150 11.57 -13.54 14.15
CA TYR A 150 12.88 -12.90 14.20
C TYR A 150 13.82 -13.68 15.14
N LYS A 151 14.97 -14.08 14.61
CA LYS A 151 16.09 -14.61 15.38
C LYS A 151 17.27 -13.64 15.24
N PRO A 152 17.90 -13.21 16.34
CA PRO A 152 19.17 -12.50 16.27
C PRO A 152 20.17 -13.33 15.46
N LYS A 153 21.05 -12.68 14.70
CA LYS A 153 22.23 -13.39 14.20
C LYS A 153 23.06 -13.75 15.44
N GLU A 154 23.22 -15.03 15.71
CA GLU A 154 24.29 -15.50 16.59
C GLU A 154 25.60 -15.16 15.86
N ASN A 155 26.43 -14.34 16.49
CA ASN A 155 27.76 -13.99 16.00
C ASN A 155 28.71 -15.17 16.23
#